data_AF-A0A8X6TT32-F1
#
_entry.id   AF-A0A8X6TT32-F1
#
_cell.length_a   1.000
_cell.length_b   1.000
_cell.length_c   1.000
_cell.angle_alpha   90.00
_cell.angle_beta   90.00
_cell.angle_gamma   90.00
#
_symmetry.space_group_name_H-M   'P 1'
#
loop_
_entity.id
_entity.type
_entity.pdbx_description
1 polymer ?
#
loop_
_entity_poly.entity_id
_entity_poly.type
_entity_poly.pdbx_seq_one_letter_code
_entity_poly.pdbx_strand_id
1 'polypeptide(L)'
;MEELGKSILVLRIGLYSENHGFVQNMMYDSHYGDFFLMAPNDTASVPHWWDSAEPLWITAEKKGLRSALYWWDGCQVEIRGRKPTFCRKYKYVGYSWPTVNEDTQEALLTALQLFENNEIQLVQIYYEPVDFYGHKFGPNSIERKKAVKDIDSLLDLAQREMASRGLLNKVNMVVLSDHGMTSTDSRGLSVINLNQIIDMADIRYMVYYGATSMLLPHDGKLEK
;
A
#
# COMPACT_ATOMS: atom_id res chain seq x y z
N MET A 1 0.23 6.70 14.41
CA MET A 1 -0.81 5.81 13.85
C MET A 1 -0.42 5.63 12.40
N GLU A 2 -0.47 4.41 11.87
CA GLU A 2 0.01 4.09 10.53
C GLU A 2 -0.96 3.07 9.92
N GLU A 3 -2.22 3.50 9.75
CA GLU A 3 -3.22 2.84 8.91
C GLU A 3 -3.07 3.50 7.52
N LEU A 4 -2.97 2.88 6.35
CA LEU A 4 -3.35 1.56 5.87
C LEU A 4 -2.46 1.09 4.68
N GLY A 5 -2.37 -0.23 4.52
CA GLY A 5 -2.07 -0.98 3.30
C GLY A 5 -3.22 -1.92 2.94
N LYS A 6 -4.35 -1.86 3.66
CA LYS A 6 -5.59 -2.60 3.38
C LYS A 6 -6.12 -2.30 1.98
N SER A 7 -5.90 -1.09 1.49
CA SER A 7 -6.57 -0.60 0.31
C SER A 7 -5.75 -0.75 -0.97
N ILE A 8 -4.42 -0.66 -0.88
CA ILE A 8 -3.53 -0.93 -2.01
C ILE A 8 -3.77 -2.33 -2.58
N LEU A 9 -4.13 -3.31 -1.76
CA LEU A 9 -4.35 -4.69 -2.17
C LEU A 9 -5.74 -4.94 -2.74
N VAL A 10 -6.82 -4.41 -2.13
CA VAL A 10 -8.19 -4.49 -2.68
C VAL A 10 -8.26 -3.92 -4.10
N LEU A 11 -7.59 -2.78 -4.32
CA LEU A 11 -7.51 -2.12 -5.62
C LEU A 11 -6.83 -2.97 -6.70
N ARG A 12 -6.04 -3.99 -6.33
CA ARG A 12 -5.32 -4.85 -7.30
C ARG A 12 -6.10 -6.07 -7.75
N ILE A 13 -7.07 -6.52 -6.97
CA ILE A 13 -7.67 -7.86 -7.12
C ILE A 13 -9.19 -7.83 -7.19
N GLY A 14 -9.84 -6.74 -6.77
CA GLY A 14 -11.29 -6.62 -6.78
C GLY A 14 -11.99 -7.58 -5.81
N LEU A 15 -11.29 -8.03 -4.77
CA LEU A 15 -11.79 -8.94 -3.74
C LEU A 15 -11.88 -8.22 -2.40
N TYR A 16 -12.74 -8.70 -1.50
CA TYR A 16 -12.72 -8.28 -0.10
C TYR A 16 -11.49 -8.83 0.63
N SER A 17 -11.11 -8.16 1.71
CA SER A 17 -9.94 -8.52 2.52
C SER A 17 -9.95 -9.95 3.05
N GLU A 18 -11.12 -10.46 3.42
CA GLU A 18 -11.31 -11.85 3.84
C GLU A 18 -11.05 -12.87 2.72
N ASN A 19 -11.26 -12.49 1.46
CA ASN A 19 -11.03 -13.39 0.32
C ASN A 19 -9.59 -13.35 -0.16
N HIS A 20 -8.94 -12.19 -0.09
CA HIS A 20 -7.56 -12.06 -0.55
C HIS A 20 -6.49 -12.25 0.52
N GLY A 21 -6.88 -12.41 1.78
CA GLY A 21 -5.98 -12.77 2.89
C GLY A 21 -5.23 -11.61 3.52
N PHE A 22 -5.41 -10.36 3.06
CA PHE A 22 -4.77 -9.18 3.66
C PHE A 22 -5.79 -8.30 4.35
N VAL A 23 -5.96 -8.48 5.66
CA VAL A 23 -6.92 -7.76 6.50
C VAL A 23 -6.31 -6.56 7.23
N GLN A 24 -4.98 -6.52 7.39
CA GLN A 24 -4.26 -5.43 8.07
C GLN A 24 -2.78 -5.37 7.65
N ASN A 25 -2.12 -4.27 7.99
CA ASN A 25 -0.69 -4.00 7.81
C ASN A 25 0.23 -4.87 8.68
N MET A 26 -0.34 -5.36 9.77
CA MET A 26 0.25 -6.33 10.66
C MET A 26 -0.81 -7.40 10.91
N MET A 27 -0.48 -8.66 10.68
CA MET A 27 -1.38 -9.80 10.80
C MET A 27 -0.67 -10.96 11.47
N TYR A 28 -1.43 -11.86 12.07
CA TYR A 28 -0.94 -13.12 12.62
C TYR A 28 -1.71 -14.27 11.98
N ASP A 29 -1.01 -15.26 11.47
CA ASP A 29 -1.61 -16.49 10.96
C ASP A 29 -1.40 -17.62 11.96
N SER A 30 -2.50 -18.18 12.48
CA SER A 30 -2.45 -19.25 13.49
C SER A 30 -2.11 -20.62 12.91
N HIS A 31 -2.28 -20.83 11.60
CA HIS A 31 -1.90 -22.04 10.91
C HIS A 31 -0.38 -22.11 10.72
N TYR A 32 0.25 -21.01 10.29
CA TYR A 32 1.70 -20.91 10.10
C TYR A 32 2.45 -20.50 11.38
N GLY A 33 1.77 -19.86 12.32
CA GLY A 33 2.34 -19.42 13.59
C GLY A 33 3.26 -18.20 13.47
N ASP A 34 3.12 -17.39 12.42
CA ASP A 34 3.97 -16.25 12.14
C ASP A 34 3.20 -14.94 11.90
N PHE A 35 3.96 -13.86 11.77
CA PHE A 35 3.42 -12.51 11.62
C PHE A 35 3.77 -11.96 10.23
N PHE A 36 2.77 -11.34 9.60
CA PHE A 36 2.99 -10.41 8.52
C PHE A 36 3.28 -9.03 9.10
N LEU A 37 4.38 -8.40 8.68
CA LEU A 37 4.65 -6.98 8.86
C LEU A 37 4.89 -6.40 7.47
N MET A 38 4.21 -5.31 7.12
CA MET A 38 4.33 -4.70 5.78
C MET A 38 5.79 -4.39 5.39
N ALA A 39 6.06 -4.38 4.08
CA ALA A 39 7.32 -3.91 3.54
C ALA A 39 7.73 -2.55 4.16
N PRO A 40 9.02 -2.34 4.48
CA PRO A 40 10.18 -3.12 4.02
C PRO A 40 10.56 -4.32 4.90
N ASN A 41 9.70 -4.77 5.82
CA ASN A 41 10.01 -5.94 6.65
C ASN A 41 10.10 -7.23 5.79
N ASP A 42 11.05 -8.12 6.11
CA ASP A 42 11.26 -9.36 5.35
C ASP A 42 10.08 -10.32 5.42
N THR A 43 9.31 -10.31 6.52
CA THR A 43 8.10 -11.13 6.67
C THR A 43 7.04 -10.81 5.62
N ALA A 44 7.03 -9.57 5.09
CA ALA A 44 6.14 -9.18 3.99
C ALA A 44 6.32 -10.04 2.74
N SER A 45 7.49 -10.65 2.57
CA SER A 45 7.85 -11.40 1.37
C SER A 45 7.63 -12.91 1.50
N VAL A 46 7.11 -13.40 2.63
CA VAL A 46 6.86 -14.83 2.83
C VAL A 46 5.70 -15.27 1.90
N PRO A 47 5.90 -16.32 1.06
CA PRO A 47 4.96 -16.62 -0.03
C PRO A 47 3.52 -16.90 0.38
N HIS A 48 3.28 -17.57 1.50
CA HIS A 48 1.92 -18.03 1.87
C HIS A 48 0.92 -16.88 2.05
N TRP A 49 1.40 -15.67 2.41
CA TRP A 49 0.55 -14.47 2.49
C TRP A 49 -0.06 -14.08 1.14
N TRP A 50 0.59 -14.46 0.04
CA TRP A 50 0.27 -14.00 -1.31
C TRP A 50 -0.49 -15.03 -2.16
N ASP A 51 -0.84 -16.19 -1.60
CA ASP A 51 -1.42 -17.30 -2.36
C ASP A 51 -2.94 -17.15 -2.60
N SER A 52 -3.63 -16.43 -1.72
CA SER A 52 -5.09 -16.35 -1.68
C SER A 52 -5.72 -15.57 -2.85
N ALA A 53 -4.95 -14.74 -3.56
CA ALA A 53 -5.48 -13.91 -4.65
C ALA A 53 -4.52 -13.77 -5.84
N GLU A 54 -5.06 -13.29 -6.95
CA GLU A 54 -4.32 -12.99 -8.17
C GLU A 54 -4.31 -11.48 -8.47
N PRO A 55 -3.20 -10.77 -8.21
CA PRO A 55 -3.04 -9.36 -8.57
C PRO A 55 -3.22 -9.09 -10.06
N LEU A 56 -3.73 -7.91 -10.40
CA LEU A 56 -3.90 -7.45 -11.79
C LEU A 56 -2.64 -7.61 -12.64
N TRP A 57 -1.45 -7.34 -12.08
CA TRP A 57 -0.20 -7.48 -12.80
C TRP A 57 0.14 -8.95 -13.10
N ILE A 58 -0.26 -9.90 -12.25
CA ILE A 58 -0.15 -11.34 -12.56
C ILE A 58 -1.09 -11.68 -13.72
N THR A 59 -2.33 -11.19 -13.71
CA THR A 59 -3.29 -11.39 -14.81
C THR A 59 -2.72 -10.86 -16.13
N ALA A 60 -2.06 -9.70 -16.11
CA ALA A 60 -1.39 -9.12 -17.27
C ALA A 60 -0.23 -10.01 -17.76
N GLU A 61 0.68 -10.39 -16.88
CA GLU A 61 1.84 -11.25 -17.21
C GLU A 61 1.41 -12.62 -17.74
N LYS A 62 0.34 -13.22 -17.20
CA LYS A 62 -0.26 -14.46 -17.72
C LYS A 62 -0.79 -14.34 -19.14
N LYS A 63 -1.23 -13.15 -19.54
CA LYS A 63 -1.68 -12.83 -20.91
C LYS A 63 -0.53 -12.39 -21.82
N GLY A 64 0.72 -12.50 -21.38
CA GLY A 64 1.89 -12.08 -22.15
C GLY A 64 2.09 -10.58 -22.21
N LEU A 65 1.42 -9.81 -21.34
CA LEU A 65 1.62 -8.37 -21.19
C LEU A 65 2.68 -8.11 -20.14
N ARG A 66 3.50 -7.09 -20.35
CA ARG A 66 4.60 -6.73 -19.44
C ARG A 66 4.14 -5.68 -18.43
N SER A 67 4.54 -5.85 -17.17
CA SER A 67 4.13 -4.98 -16.05
C SER A 67 5.32 -4.38 -15.27
N ALA A 68 5.19 -3.12 -14.84
CA ALA A 68 6.18 -2.41 -14.03
C ALA A 68 5.56 -1.88 -12.74
N LEU A 69 6.14 -2.23 -11.60
CA LEU A 69 5.68 -1.81 -10.28
C LEU A 69 6.74 -0.94 -9.60
N TYR A 70 6.35 0.26 -9.19
CA TYR A 70 7.17 1.21 -8.47
C TYR A 70 6.62 1.38 -7.05
N TRP A 71 7.37 0.85 -6.08
CA TRP A 71 7.13 0.95 -4.63
C TRP A 71 5.79 0.39 -4.18
N TRP A 72 5.25 -0.51 -4.99
CA TRP A 72 4.00 -1.19 -4.79
C TRP A 72 4.33 -2.53 -4.12
N ASP A 73 3.80 -2.79 -2.91
CA ASP A 73 4.10 -4.02 -2.16
C ASP A 73 3.78 -5.29 -2.98
N GLY A 74 4.38 -6.44 -2.69
CA GLY A 74 4.17 -7.68 -3.46
C GLY A 74 4.90 -7.75 -4.80
N CYS A 75 5.47 -6.66 -5.33
CA CYS A 75 6.33 -6.76 -6.52
C CYS A 75 7.60 -7.57 -6.26
N GLN A 76 8.05 -7.62 -4.99
CA GLN A 76 9.21 -8.36 -4.54
C GLN A 76 8.97 -9.87 -4.41
N VAL A 77 7.71 -10.30 -4.41
CA VAL A 77 7.31 -11.69 -4.18
C VAL A 77 7.00 -12.37 -5.50
N GLU A 78 7.40 -13.64 -5.60
CA GLU A 78 6.91 -14.48 -6.69
C GLU A 78 5.51 -14.99 -6.35
N ILE A 79 4.51 -14.56 -7.11
CA ILE A 79 3.12 -14.94 -6.89
C ILE A 79 2.73 -15.87 -8.03
N ARG A 80 2.29 -17.09 -7.71
CA ARG A 80 1.83 -18.08 -8.72
C ARG A 80 2.86 -18.31 -9.84
N GLY A 81 4.15 -18.35 -9.48
CA GLY A 81 5.26 -18.61 -10.42
C GLY A 81 5.57 -17.45 -11.38
N ARG A 82 5.21 -16.22 -11.01
CA ARG A 82 5.42 -15.01 -11.83
C ARG A 82 5.88 -13.83 -10.99
N LYS A 83 6.63 -12.95 -11.64
CA LYS A 83 7.07 -11.64 -11.14
C LYS A 83 6.74 -10.59 -12.19
N PRO A 84 6.56 -9.31 -11.80
CA PRO A 84 6.42 -8.26 -12.79
C PRO A 84 7.71 -8.13 -13.60
N THR A 85 7.59 -7.72 -14.86
CA THR A 85 8.74 -7.43 -15.74
C THR A 85 9.72 -6.46 -15.07
N PHE A 86 9.22 -5.43 -14.39
CA PHE A 86 10.03 -4.51 -13.59
C PHE A 86 9.46 -4.35 -12.18
N CYS A 87 10.32 -4.35 -11.17
CA CYS A 87 9.96 -4.06 -9.77
C CYS A 87 11.01 -3.15 -9.15
N ARG A 88 10.59 -1.94 -8.75
CA ARG A 88 11.31 -1.12 -7.79
C ARG A 88 10.66 -1.32 -6.43
N LYS A 89 11.35 -2.02 -5.53
CA LYS A 89 10.85 -2.31 -4.18
C LYS A 89 10.63 -1.01 -3.41
N TYR A 90 9.63 -1.02 -2.52
CA TYR A 90 9.42 0.07 -1.58
C TYR A 90 10.71 0.35 -0.79
N LYS A 91 11.07 1.63 -0.64
CA LYS A 91 12.28 2.06 0.06
C LYS A 91 11.91 3.03 1.16
N TYR A 92 12.52 2.84 2.32
CA TYR A 92 12.32 3.70 3.48
C TYR A 92 13.68 4.03 4.09
N VAL A 93 14.00 5.33 4.21
CA VAL A 93 15.30 5.79 4.74
C VAL A 93 15.08 6.53 6.04
N GLY A 94 15.26 5.83 7.17
CA GLY A 94 15.30 6.46 8.49
C GLY A 94 14.05 7.29 8.85
N TYR A 95 12.85 6.79 8.54
CA TYR A 95 11.56 7.47 8.77
C TYR A 95 11.21 8.59 7.79
N SER A 96 11.86 8.64 6.63
CA SER A 96 11.48 9.55 5.56
C SER A 96 11.91 9.03 4.20
N TRP A 97 11.33 9.60 3.14
CA TRP A 97 11.79 9.43 1.78
C TRP A 97 12.03 10.82 1.15
N PRO A 98 13.22 11.41 1.36
CA PRO A 98 13.47 12.80 0.97
C PRO A 98 13.37 13.06 -0.54
N THR A 99 13.72 12.07 -1.36
CA THR A 99 13.78 12.15 -2.82
C THR A 99 12.51 11.68 -3.53
N VAL A 100 11.41 11.49 -2.79
CA VAL A 100 10.18 10.85 -3.32
C VAL A 100 9.59 11.59 -4.52
N ASN A 101 9.70 12.91 -4.59
CA ASN A 101 9.20 13.69 -5.71
C ASN A 101 10.06 13.46 -6.97
N GLU A 102 11.38 13.50 -6.83
CA GLU A 102 12.34 13.25 -7.91
C GLU A 102 12.22 11.81 -8.42
N ASP A 103 12.14 10.86 -7.49
CA ASP A 103 11.95 9.45 -7.80
C ASP A 103 10.63 9.22 -8.54
N THR A 104 9.53 9.85 -8.10
CA THR A 104 8.20 9.73 -8.73
C THR A 104 8.20 10.36 -10.12
N GLN A 105 8.86 11.51 -10.28
CA GLN A 105 9.07 12.12 -11.60
C GLN A 105 9.82 11.17 -12.54
N GLU A 106 10.94 10.58 -12.08
CA GLU A 106 11.72 9.62 -12.87
C GLU A 106 10.87 8.40 -13.26
N ALA A 107 10.10 7.85 -12.32
CA ALA A 107 9.21 6.72 -12.55
C ALA A 107 8.15 7.04 -13.61
N LEU A 108 7.50 8.21 -13.53
CA LEU A 108 6.51 8.66 -14.51
C LEU A 108 7.12 8.81 -15.91
N LEU A 109 8.26 9.49 -16.03
CA LEU A 109 8.92 9.70 -17.32
C LEU A 109 9.41 8.38 -17.93
N THR A 110 9.96 7.49 -17.09
CA THR A 110 10.38 6.15 -17.51
C THR A 110 9.18 5.33 -17.99
N ALA A 111 8.07 5.37 -17.27
CA ALA A 111 6.85 4.66 -17.65
C ALA A 111 6.33 5.13 -19.02
N LEU A 112 6.29 6.44 -19.27
CA LEU A 112 5.88 6.99 -20.56
C LEU A 112 6.80 6.55 -21.70
N GLN A 113 8.11 6.52 -21.48
CA GLN A 113 9.07 6.00 -22.46
C GLN A 113 8.82 4.52 -22.78
N LEU A 114 8.57 3.70 -21.75
CA LEU A 114 8.29 2.28 -21.93
C LEU A 114 6.97 2.04 -22.68
N PHE A 115 5.93 2.84 -22.41
CA PHE A 115 4.68 2.80 -23.17
C PHE A 115 4.89 3.20 -24.63
N GLU A 116 5.66 4.26 -24.88
CA GLU A 116 6.00 4.75 -26.23
C GLU A 116 6.73 3.68 -27.05
N ASN A 117 7.66 2.96 -26.43
CA ASN A 117 8.40 1.86 -27.06
C ASN A 117 7.62 0.53 -27.12
N ASN A 118 6.39 0.49 -26.59
CA ASN A 118 5.58 -0.72 -26.43
C ASN A 118 6.30 -1.83 -25.62
N GLU A 119 7.16 -1.45 -24.68
CA GLU A 119 7.90 -2.36 -23.81
C GLU A 119 7.13 -2.74 -22.55
N ILE A 120 6.05 -2.00 -22.23
CA ILE A 120 5.19 -2.21 -21.06
C ILE A 120 3.72 -1.96 -21.41
N GLN A 121 2.80 -2.65 -20.73
CA GLN A 121 1.35 -2.45 -20.89
C GLN A 121 0.63 -2.14 -19.58
N LEU A 122 1.28 -2.32 -18.44
CA LEU A 122 0.74 -1.94 -17.13
C LEU A 122 1.85 -1.34 -16.27
N VAL A 123 1.60 -0.16 -15.70
CA VAL A 123 2.49 0.47 -14.72
C VAL A 123 1.69 0.84 -13.47
N GLN A 124 2.25 0.57 -12.29
CA GLN A 124 1.70 0.98 -11.00
C GLN A 124 2.77 1.76 -10.23
N ILE A 125 2.44 2.96 -9.75
CA ILE A 125 3.35 3.86 -9.02
C ILE A 125 2.68 4.29 -7.72
N TYR A 126 3.31 4.00 -6.59
CA TYR A 126 2.83 4.40 -5.27
C TYR A 126 3.43 5.74 -4.84
N TYR A 127 2.62 6.65 -4.29
CA TYR A 127 3.07 7.95 -3.79
C TYR A 127 2.64 8.13 -2.32
N GLU A 128 3.58 7.95 -1.41
CA GLU A 128 3.38 7.97 0.04
C GLU A 128 3.11 9.35 0.69
N PRO A 129 3.74 10.47 0.26
CA PRO A 129 3.83 11.68 1.09
C PRO A 129 2.52 12.25 1.63
N VAL A 130 1.41 12.11 0.90
CA VAL A 130 0.11 12.63 1.37
C VAL A 130 -0.35 11.93 2.64
N ASP A 131 -0.14 10.63 2.75
CA ASP A 131 -0.48 9.83 3.93
C ASP A 131 0.51 10.09 5.07
N PHE A 132 1.81 9.98 4.78
CA PHE A 132 2.88 10.22 5.75
C PHE A 132 2.74 11.56 6.48
N TYR A 133 2.54 12.66 5.73
CA TYR A 133 2.35 13.98 6.32
C TYR A 133 0.98 14.15 6.97
N GLY A 134 -0.03 13.37 6.56
CA GLY A 134 -1.31 13.29 7.23
C GLY A 134 -1.22 12.67 8.62
N HIS A 135 -0.50 11.55 8.78
CA HIS A 135 -0.25 10.94 10.08
C HIS A 135 0.60 11.82 10.99
N LYS A 136 1.64 12.44 10.43
CA LYS A 136 2.60 13.21 11.21
C LYS A 136 2.06 14.56 11.69
N PHE A 137 1.28 15.24 10.86
CA PHE A 137 0.86 16.63 11.11
C PHE A 137 -0.67 16.82 11.12
N GLY A 138 -1.44 15.79 10.79
CA GLY A 138 -2.90 15.82 10.71
C GLY A 138 -3.45 16.13 9.30
N PRO A 139 -4.73 15.83 9.05
CA PRO A 139 -5.34 15.94 7.71
C PRO A 139 -5.38 17.35 7.14
N ASN A 140 -5.38 18.39 7.97
CA ASN A 140 -5.52 19.80 7.55
C ASN A 140 -4.20 20.59 7.56
N SER A 141 -3.07 19.91 7.79
CA SER A 141 -1.74 20.49 7.93
C SER A 141 -1.23 21.15 6.64
N ILE A 142 -0.28 22.08 6.79
CA ILE A 142 0.35 22.76 5.65
C ILE A 142 1.25 21.76 4.90
N GLU A 143 1.89 20.84 5.61
CA GLU A 143 2.77 19.80 5.12
C GLU A 143 2.00 18.82 4.21
N ARG A 144 0.84 18.33 4.65
CA ARG A 144 -0.01 17.48 3.81
C ARG A 144 -0.54 18.24 2.59
N LYS A 145 -0.98 19.49 2.77
CA LYS A 145 -1.41 20.34 1.64
C LYS A 145 -0.28 20.56 0.63
N LYS A 146 0.96 20.71 1.09
CA LYS A 146 2.14 20.79 0.22
C LYS A 146 2.32 19.47 -0.55
N ALA A 147 2.26 18.32 0.13
CA ALA A 147 2.40 17.03 -0.52
C ALA A 147 1.32 16.75 -1.60
N VAL A 148 0.09 17.24 -1.39
CA VAL A 148 -0.97 17.20 -2.40
C VAL A 148 -0.63 18.08 -3.61
N LYS A 149 -0.09 19.29 -3.39
CA LYS A 149 0.37 20.17 -4.49
C LYS A 149 1.56 19.57 -5.25
N ASP A 150 2.46 18.88 -4.54
CA ASP A 150 3.62 18.24 -5.15
C ASP A 150 3.17 17.12 -6.12
N ILE A 151 2.27 16.22 -5.71
CA ILE A 151 1.74 15.17 -6.62
C ILE A 151 0.88 15.75 -7.75
N ASP A 152 0.09 16.79 -7.49
CA ASP A 152 -0.66 17.51 -8.54
C ASP A 152 0.28 18.04 -9.64
N SER A 153 1.41 18.62 -9.24
CA SER A 153 2.43 19.11 -10.18
C SER A 153 3.09 17.99 -10.99
N LEU A 154 3.31 16.82 -10.37
CA LEU A 154 3.83 15.63 -11.05
C LEU A 154 2.83 15.03 -12.05
N LEU A 155 1.54 15.05 -11.72
CA LEU A 155 0.46 14.59 -12.60
C LEU A 155 0.26 15.56 -13.79
N ASP A 156 0.38 16.87 -13.56
CA ASP A 156 0.40 17.87 -14.64
C ASP A 156 1.59 17.63 -15.59
N LEU A 157 2.79 17.40 -15.03
CA LEU A 157 3.98 17.05 -15.81
C LEU A 157 3.73 15.79 -16.66
N ALA A 158 3.20 14.73 -16.07
CA ALA A 158 2.93 13.48 -16.79
C ALA A 158 1.92 13.69 -17.94
N GLN A 159 0.86 14.46 -17.72
CA GLN A 159 -0.11 14.78 -18.77
C GLN A 159 0.49 15.62 -19.90
N ARG A 160 1.33 16.62 -19.58
CA ARG A 160 2.05 17.41 -20.58
C ARG A 160 3.01 16.57 -21.41
N GLU A 161 3.75 15.65 -20.76
CA GLU A 161 4.64 14.71 -21.44
C GLU A 161 3.87 13.70 -22.31
N MET A 162 2.71 13.24 -21.84
CA MET A 162 1.82 12.42 -22.67
C MET A 162 1.34 13.19 -23.90
N ALA A 163 1.02 14.48 -23.77
CA ALA A 163 0.60 15.32 -24.88
C ALA A 163 1.73 15.51 -25.90
N SER A 164 2.93 15.88 -25.44
CA SER A 164 4.09 16.13 -26.31
C SER A 164 4.54 14.88 -27.07
N ARG A 165 4.37 13.69 -26.48
CA ARG A 165 4.70 12.38 -27.08
C ARG A 165 3.56 11.75 -27.88
N GLY A 166 2.39 12.39 -27.96
CA GLY A 166 1.22 11.83 -28.65
C GLY A 166 0.65 10.57 -27.99
N LEU A 167 0.79 10.45 -26.67
CA LEU A 167 0.33 9.33 -25.85
C LEU A 167 -1.06 9.52 -25.21
N LEU A 168 -1.65 10.73 -25.27
CA LEU A 168 -2.94 11.04 -24.62
C LEU A 168 -4.08 10.07 -24.99
N ASN A 169 -4.12 9.60 -26.24
CA ASN A 169 -5.14 8.65 -26.72
C ASN A 169 -4.66 7.19 -26.74
N LYS A 170 -3.47 6.92 -26.18
CA LYS A 170 -2.82 5.59 -26.17
C LYS A 170 -2.60 5.04 -24.77
N VAL A 171 -2.43 5.92 -23.78
CA VAL A 171 -2.17 5.56 -22.39
C VAL A 171 -3.36 6.01 -21.55
N ASN A 172 -3.92 5.10 -20.77
CA ASN A 172 -4.94 5.42 -19.77
C ASN A 172 -4.27 5.68 -18.43
N MET A 173 -4.43 6.89 -17.90
CA MET A 173 -3.98 7.24 -16.56
C MET A 173 -5.16 7.17 -15.59
N VAL A 174 -5.01 6.38 -14.53
CA VAL A 174 -5.99 6.29 -13.44
C VAL A 174 -5.32 6.73 -12.15
N VAL A 175 -5.88 7.76 -11.52
CA VAL A 175 -5.42 8.28 -10.22
C VAL A 175 -6.46 7.93 -9.18
N LEU A 176 -6.02 7.31 -8.08
CA LEU A 176 -6.88 6.83 -7.02
C LEU A 176 -6.15 6.92 -5.68
N SER A 177 -6.92 6.89 -4.60
CA SER A 177 -6.41 6.78 -3.24
C SER A 177 -6.88 5.46 -2.66
N ASP A 178 -6.08 4.92 -1.77
CA ASP A 178 -6.39 3.69 -1.07
C ASP A 178 -7.29 4.01 0.14
N HIS A 179 -7.10 5.14 0.82
CA HIS A 179 -8.00 5.59 1.88
C HIS A 179 -8.07 7.13 2.06
N GLY A 180 -8.87 7.56 3.04
CA GLY A 180 -8.93 8.93 3.53
C GLY A 180 -8.13 9.12 4.82
N MET A 181 -8.18 10.32 5.40
CA MET A 181 -7.46 10.66 6.64
C MET A 181 -8.41 11.41 7.58
N THR A 182 -8.36 11.11 8.87
CA THR A 182 -9.15 11.82 9.89
C THR A 182 -8.27 12.33 11.03
N SER A 183 -8.75 13.36 11.73
CA SER A 183 -8.07 13.89 12.91
C SER A 183 -8.25 12.92 14.08
N THR A 184 -7.21 12.78 14.88
CA THR A 184 -7.24 12.05 16.15
C THR A 184 -6.92 12.96 17.32
N ASP A 185 -7.20 14.26 17.18
CA ASP A 185 -7.11 15.19 18.30
C ASP A 185 -8.15 14.82 19.37
N SER A 186 -7.80 15.08 20.64
CA SER A 186 -8.61 14.70 21.80
C SER A 186 -9.99 15.38 21.85
N ARG A 187 -10.23 16.36 20.98
CA ARG A 187 -11.51 17.06 20.83
C ARG A 187 -12.46 16.25 19.95
N GLY A 188 -12.92 15.13 20.48
CA GLY A 188 -13.92 14.27 19.82
C GLY A 188 -13.49 12.81 19.64
N LEU A 189 -12.23 12.47 19.95
CA LEU A 189 -11.77 11.09 19.98
C LEU A 189 -12.11 10.44 21.33
N SER A 190 -12.98 9.43 21.32
CA SER A 190 -13.17 8.53 22.46
C SER A 190 -12.12 7.41 22.39
N VAL A 191 -11.14 7.47 23.27
CA VAL A 191 -10.14 6.39 23.40
C VAL A 191 -10.70 5.31 24.31
N ILE A 192 -10.83 4.10 23.79
CA ILE A 192 -11.19 2.91 24.55
C ILE A 192 -9.91 2.29 25.09
N ASN A 193 -9.72 2.34 26.42
CA ASN A 193 -8.59 1.68 27.07
C ASN A 193 -8.95 0.24 27.42
N LEU A 194 -8.51 -0.71 26.59
CA LEU A 194 -8.80 -2.13 26.77
C LEU A 194 -8.30 -2.67 28.12
N ASN A 195 -7.21 -2.13 28.67
CA ASN A 195 -6.69 -2.55 29.99
C ASN A 195 -7.69 -2.31 31.14
N GLN A 196 -8.70 -1.46 30.92
CA GLN A 196 -9.75 -1.17 31.91
C GLN A 196 -11.02 -2.01 31.70
N ILE A 197 -11.08 -2.80 30.63
CA ILE A 197 -12.30 -3.47 30.16
C ILE A 197 -12.12 -4.99 30.15
N ILE A 198 -10.92 -5.46 29.80
CA ILE A 198 -10.59 -6.89 29.71
C ILE A 198 -9.33 -7.21 30.52
N ASP A 199 -9.20 -8.46 30.95
CA ASP A 199 -7.95 -8.96 31.52
C ASP A 199 -6.95 -9.20 30.37
N MET A 200 -5.95 -8.33 30.25
CA MET A 200 -4.94 -8.47 29.20
C MET A 200 -4.10 -9.74 29.34
N ALA A 201 -4.10 -10.41 30.51
CA ALA A 201 -3.47 -11.72 30.66
C ALA A 201 -4.21 -12.85 29.91
N ASP A 202 -5.48 -12.63 29.54
CA ASP A 202 -6.25 -13.57 28.73
C ASP A 202 -5.95 -13.40 27.22
N ILE A 203 -5.27 -12.33 26.80
CA ILE A 203 -4.92 -12.03 25.40
C ILE A 203 -3.53 -12.53 25.06
N ARG A 204 -3.44 -13.44 24.08
CA ARG A 204 -2.16 -13.96 23.56
C ARG A 204 -1.48 -12.95 22.64
N TYR A 205 -2.22 -12.40 21.67
CA TYR A 205 -1.73 -11.36 20.77
C TYR A 205 -2.76 -10.26 20.63
N MET A 206 -2.32 -9.01 20.79
CA MET A 206 -3.04 -7.84 20.32
C MET A 206 -2.33 -7.35 19.07
N VAL A 207 -2.97 -7.52 17.92
CA VAL A 207 -2.42 -7.11 16.65
C VAL A 207 -3.00 -5.75 16.30
N TYR A 208 -2.11 -4.76 16.24
CA TYR A 208 -2.38 -3.37 15.87
C TYR A 208 -3.15 -2.58 16.95
N TYR A 209 -2.97 -1.26 16.96
CA TYR A 209 -3.62 -0.34 17.89
C TYR A 209 -4.10 0.90 17.12
N GLY A 210 -5.33 1.35 17.38
CA GLY A 210 -5.89 2.52 16.71
C GLY A 210 -7.37 2.35 16.40
N ALA A 211 -7.79 2.78 15.20
CA ALA A 211 -9.18 2.72 14.77
C ALA A 211 -9.67 1.28 14.57
N THR A 212 -8.77 0.35 14.27
CA THR A 212 -9.04 -1.08 14.25
C THR A 212 -8.02 -1.83 15.11
N SER A 213 -8.44 -2.87 15.83
CA SER A 213 -7.53 -3.74 16.58
C SER A 213 -8.07 -5.17 16.55
N MET A 214 -7.16 -6.15 16.53
CA MET A 214 -7.50 -7.57 16.53
C MET A 214 -6.92 -8.20 17.79
N LEU A 215 -7.78 -8.87 18.56
CA LEU A 215 -7.41 -9.57 19.78
C LEU A 215 -7.48 -11.07 19.53
N LEU A 216 -6.36 -11.76 19.72
CA LEU A 216 -6.31 -13.22 19.78
C LEU A 216 -6.18 -13.63 21.25
N PRO A 217 -7.24 -14.19 21.86
CA PRO A 217 -7.17 -14.72 23.22
C PRO A 217 -6.35 -16.02 23.30
N HIS A 218 -5.91 -16.37 24.50
CA HIS A 218 -5.44 -17.73 24.79
C HIS A 218 -6.57 -18.76 24.66
N ASP A 219 -6.21 -20.02 24.45
CA ASP A 219 -7.17 -21.12 24.35
C ASP A 219 -8.09 -21.15 25.58
N GLY A 220 -9.40 -21.26 25.34
CA GLY A 220 -10.43 -21.26 26.40
C GLY A 220 -10.77 -19.89 26.99
N LYS A 221 -10.24 -18.79 26.44
CA LYS A 221 -10.53 -17.41 26.92
C LYS A 221 -11.42 -16.58 25.98
N LEU A 222 -11.99 -17.18 24.93
CA LEU A 222 -12.80 -16.47 23.95
C LEU A 222 -14.15 -15.96 24.49
N GLU A 223 -14.78 -16.71 25.39
CA GLU A 223 -16.14 -16.44 25.91
C GLU A 223 -16.15 -15.66 27.24
N LYS A 224 -15.01 -15.09 27.63
CA LYS A 224 -14.87 -14.31 28.87
C LYS A 224 -14.99 -12.81 28.60
#